data_AF-A0A0D2PGF6-F1
#
_entry.id   AF-A0A0D2PGF6-F1
#
_cell.length_a   1.000
_cell.length_b   1.000
_cell.length_c   1.000
_cell.angle_alpha   90.00
_cell.angle_beta   90.00
_cell.angle_gamma   90.00
#
_symmetry.space_group_name_H-M   'P 1'
#
loop_
_entity.id
_entity.type
_entity.pdbx_description
1 polymer ?
#
loop_
_entity_poly.entity_id
_entity_poly.type
_entity_poly.pdbx_seq_one_letter_code
_entity_poly.pdbx_strand_id
1 'polypeptide(L)'
;MSAELDTRLAEPNKKPRLHSSDMELSTPLSPSATPSAISTPNVLEGPAVSLIQSTANSSEQTVDEEEEEEVVEIGPDGLRLVEDILEQVYGENRRGEVVCWFCKNRFEKGFTDAPPKAFIGVTDQELEAHCVENHEIAWNQARASI
;
A
#
# COMPACT_ATOMS: atom_id res chain seq x y z
N MET A 1 19.83 53.81 -18.27
CA MET A 1 18.95 53.59 -19.43
C MET A 1 18.10 52.39 -19.08
N SER A 2 16.87 52.67 -18.67
CA SER A 2 15.88 51.72 -18.19
C SER A 2 15.25 51.00 -19.39
N ALA A 3 15.16 49.68 -19.35
CA ALA A 3 14.37 48.91 -20.31
C ALA A 3 13.21 48.25 -19.56
N GLU A 4 12.05 48.39 -20.16
CA GLU A 4 10.72 48.32 -19.57
C GLU A 4 10.22 46.87 -19.34
N LEU A 5 9.41 46.70 -18.30
CA LEU A 5 8.65 45.49 -18.01
C LEU A 5 7.50 45.33 -19.01
N ASP A 6 7.42 44.20 -19.72
CA ASP A 6 6.20 43.81 -20.44
C ASP A 6 5.46 42.70 -19.66
N THR A 7 4.42 43.15 -18.97
CA THR A 7 3.48 42.37 -18.18
C THR A 7 2.42 41.78 -19.13
N ARG A 8 2.52 40.49 -19.46
CA ARG A 8 1.43 39.79 -20.18
C ARG A 8 0.60 38.92 -19.25
N LEU A 9 -0.55 39.49 -18.95
CA LEU A 9 -1.73 38.95 -18.28
C LEU A 9 -2.24 37.64 -18.89
N ALA A 10 -2.40 36.65 -18.01
CA ALA A 10 -3.56 35.75 -17.78
C ALA A 10 -4.43 35.26 -18.96
N GLU A 11 -4.43 33.92 -19.14
CA GLU A 11 -5.55 32.94 -19.09
C GLU A 11 -6.80 33.09 -20.01
N PRO A 12 -7.52 32.00 -20.45
CA PRO A 12 -7.94 30.87 -19.61
C PRO A 12 -8.00 29.45 -20.22
N ASN A 13 -7.74 28.48 -19.33
CA ASN A 13 -8.47 27.23 -19.07
C ASN A 13 -9.46 26.73 -20.16
N LYS A 14 -9.02 25.78 -21.01
CA LYS A 14 -9.91 24.94 -21.83
C LYS A 14 -9.97 23.54 -21.23
N LYS A 15 -11.00 23.33 -20.40
CA LYS A 15 -11.34 22.02 -19.80
C LYS A 15 -11.70 21.02 -20.91
N PRO A 16 -11.28 19.75 -20.83
CA PRO A 16 -11.64 18.73 -21.80
C PRO A 16 -13.12 18.33 -21.68
N ARG A 17 -13.75 18.15 -22.85
CA ARG A 17 -15.13 17.72 -23.03
C ARG A 17 -15.20 16.20 -22.79
N LEU A 18 -15.86 15.79 -21.70
CA LEU A 18 -16.19 14.39 -21.43
C LEU A 18 -17.02 13.83 -22.60
N HIS A 19 -16.50 12.81 -23.26
CA HIS A 19 -17.25 11.98 -24.20
C HIS A 19 -17.68 10.73 -23.43
N SER A 20 -18.94 10.74 -22.97
CA SER A 20 -19.62 9.55 -22.48
C SER A 20 -19.84 8.61 -23.65
N SER A 21 -19.07 7.54 -23.74
CA SER A 21 -19.36 6.43 -24.63
C SER A 21 -20.02 5.32 -23.83
N ASP A 22 -21.18 4.96 -24.36
CA ASP A 22 -22.20 4.10 -23.83
C ASP A 22 -21.72 2.65 -23.65
N MET A 23 -22.32 2.03 -22.64
CA MET A 23 -22.13 0.69 -22.13
C MET A 23 -22.89 -0.35 -22.98
N GLU A 24 -22.27 -0.82 -24.06
CA GLU A 24 -22.81 -1.99 -24.78
C GLU A 24 -22.44 -3.27 -24.02
N LEU A 25 -23.34 -3.66 -23.12
CA LEU A 25 -23.33 -4.88 -22.33
C LEU A 25 -23.53 -6.10 -23.26
N SER A 26 -22.44 -6.73 -23.68
CA SER A 26 -22.46 -8.03 -24.36
C SER A 26 -21.63 -9.04 -23.58
N THR A 27 -22.30 -9.77 -22.68
CA THR A 27 -21.70 -10.92 -21.97
C THR A 27 -22.18 -12.22 -22.62
N PRO A 28 -21.33 -12.90 -23.41
CA PRO A 28 -21.62 -14.27 -23.84
C PRO A 28 -21.02 -15.32 -22.90
N LEU A 29 -21.89 -16.29 -22.59
CA LEU A 29 -21.67 -17.73 -22.40
C LEU A 29 -20.87 -18.25 -21.19
N SER A 30 -21.61 -19.04 -20.39
CA SER A 30 -21.14 -20.04 -19.41
C SER A 30 -19.95 -20.88 -19.89
N PRO A 31 -19.16 -21.39 -18.93
CA PRO A 31 -19.19 -22.85 -18.79
C PRO A 31 -19.45 -23.34 -17.35
N SER A 32 -20.28 -24.38 -17.30
CA SER A 32 -20.47 -25.30 -16.19
C SER A 32 -19.18 -26.07 -15.93
N ALA A 33 -18.72 -26.08 -14.68
CA ALA A 33 -17.78 -27.08 -14.18
C ALA A 33 -17.94 -27.22 -12.66
N THR A 34 -18.61 -28.28 -12.25
CA THR A 34 -18.53 -28.85 -10.90
C THR A 34 -17.14 -29.46 -10.69
N PRO A 35 -16.62 -29.39 -9.46
CA PRO A 35 -15.99 -30.59 -8.91
C PRO A 35 -16.44 -30.89 -7.47
N SER A 36 -17.03 -32.07 -7.35
CA SER A 36 -16.85 -33.10 -6.32
C SER A 36 -16.67 -32.71 -4.86
N ALA A 37 -17.69 -33.09 -4.07
CA ALA A 37 -17.54 -33.45 -2.67
C ALA A 37 -16.40 -34.47 -2.47
N ILE A 38 -15.48 -34.18 -1.55
CA ILE A 38 -14.58 -35.19 -0.95
C ILE A 38 -14.73 -35.13 0.56
N SER A 39 -14.99 -36.31 1.10
CA SER A 39 -15.26 -36.65 2.49
C SER A 39 -14.07 -36.37 3.42
N THR A 40 -14.35 -35.80 4.59
CA THR A 40 -13.66 -36.09 5.86
C THR A 40 -13.86 -37.58 6.23
N PRO A 41 -12.92 -38.31 6.90
CA PRO A 41 -12.63 -38.03 8.32
C PRO A 41 -11.25 -38.48 8.91
N ASN A 42 -10.90 -37.83 10.03
CA ASN A 42 -10.36 -38.40 11.29
C ASN A 42 -8.87 -38.85 11.42
N VAL A 43 -8.40 -38.67 12.66
CA VAL A 43 -7.29 -39.32 13.38
C VAL A 43 -5.87 -38.75 13.20
N LEU A 44 -5.34 -38.06 14.22
CA LEU A 44 -4.53 -38.72 15.27
C LEU A 44 -4.09 -37.69 16.32
N GLU A 45 -4.74 -37.74 17.49
CA GLU A 45 -4.20 -37.18 18.73
C GLU A 45 -2.91 -37.90 19.11
N GLY A 46 -1.86 -37.13 19.40
CA GLY A 46 -0.63 -37.62 20.02
C GLY A 46 -0.32 -36.76 21.25
N PRO A 47 -0.15 -37.36 22.45
CA PRO A 47 0.20 -36.61 23.64
C PRO A 47 1.72 -36.49 23.83
N ALA A 48 2.12 -35.27 24.15
CA ALA A 48 2.95 -34.90 25.29
C ALA A 48 4.49 -35.05 25.26
N VAL A 49 5.07 -33.99 25.85
CA VAL A 49 6.31 -33.87 26.63
C VAL A 49 7.64 -33.69 25.88
N SER A 50 8.20 -32.48 25.97
CA SER A 50 9.59 -32.17 26.40
C SER A 50 9.99 -30.80 25.84
N LEU A 51 10.76 -29.95 26.49
CA LEU A 51 11.38 -29.89 27.80
C LEU A 51 11.98 -28.48 27.84
N ILE A 52 11.69 -27.72 28.89
CA ILE A 52 12.37 -26.52 29.38
C ILE A 52 13.77 -26.24 28.79
N GLN A 53 13.97 -25.05 28.23
CA GLN A 53 15.24 -24.35 28.37
C GLN A 53 15.01 -22.85 28.61
N SER A 54 14.78 -22.54 29.89
CA SER A 54 14.90 -21.19 30.43
C SER A 54 16.35 -20.73 30.27
N THR A 55 16.62 -19.91 29.26
CA THR A 55 17.78 -19.02 29.28
C THR A 55 17.27 -17.64 29.65
N ALA A 56 17.27 -17.38 30.96
CA ALA A 56 17.21 -16.05 31.50
C ALA A 56 18.51 -15.34 31.11
N ASN A 57 18.54 -14.75 29.92
CA ASN A 57 19.56 -13.78 29.57
C ASN A 57 19.07 -12.42 30.04
N SER A 58 19.42 -12.08 31.28
CA SER A 58 19.45 -10.70 31.77
C SER A 58 20.35 -9.91 30.82
N SER A 59 19.74 -9.18 29.90
CA SER A 59 20.37 -8.05 29.25
C SER A 59 19.55 -6.84 29.65
N GLU A 60 19.92 -6.29 30.80
CA GLU A 60 19.73 -4.87 31.09
C GLU A 60 20.47 -4.11 29.99
N GLN A 61 19.73 -3.72 28.95
CA GLN A 61 20.16 -2.70 28.03
C GLN A 61 19.10 -1.60 28.11
N THR A 62 19.28 -0.72 29.09
CA THR A 62 18.69 0.62 29.08
C THR A 62 19.35 1.38 27.93
N VAL A 63 18.87 1.15 26.71
CA VAL A 63 18.97 2.18 25.68
C VAL A 63 17.72 3.02 25.86
N ASP A 64 17.87 4.05 26.68
CA ASP A 64 17.07 5.27 26.59
C ASP A 64 17.45 5.89 25.23
N GLU A 65 16.97 5.25 24.17
CA GLU A 65 16.89 5.86 22.85
C GLU A 65 15.74 6.83 23.00
N GLU A 66 16.08 8.12 23.04
CA GLU A 66 15.14 9.21 22.81
C GLU A 66 14.36 8.86 21.54
N GLU A 67 13.19 8.25 21.74
CA GLU A 67 12.21 7.97 20.71
C GLU A 67 11.80 9.36 20.23
N GLU A 68 12.51 9.84 19.20
CA GLU A 68 12.19 11.05 18.48
C GLU A 68 10.75 10.85 18.01
N GLU A 69 9.82 11.41 18.78
CA GLU A 69 8.40 11.44 18.48
C GLU A 69 8.30 12.13 17.12
N GLU A 70 8.29 11.32 16.06
CA GLU A 70 8.17 11.79 14.70
C GLU A 70 6.83 12.51 14.63
N VAL A 71 6.89 13.84 14.66
CA VAL A 71 5.70 14.70 14.70
C VAL A 71 5.01 14.57 13.35
N VAL A 72 4.09 13.62 13.25
CA VAL A 72 3.36 13.39 12.02
C VAL A 72 2.36 14.52 11.81
N GLU A 73 2.50 15.24 10.71
CA GLU A 73 1.60 16.32 10.37
C GLU A 73 0.22 15.74 10.04
N ILE A 74 -0.79 16.12 10.83
CA ILE A 74 -2.16 15.68 10.59
C ILE A 74 -2.80 16.64 9.59
N GLY A 75 -3.33 16.08 8.50
CA GLY A 75 -4.06 16.82 7.48
C GLY A 75 -5.36 17.44 8.00
N PRO A 76 -5.98 18.36 7.24
CA PRO A 76 -7.23 19.03 7.64
C PRO A 76 -8.42 18.07 7.83
N ASP A 77 -8.32 16.85 7.31
CA ASP A 77 -9.26 15.74 7.45
C ASP A 77 -9.05 14.89 8.71
N GLY A 78 -8.01 15.18 9.51
CA GLY A 78 -7.69 14.39 10.71
C GLY A 78 -6.98 13.07 10.40
N LEU A 79 -6.56 12.85 9.16
CA LEU A 79 -5.77 11.71 8.71
C LEU A 79 -4.32 12.14 8.49
N ARG A 80 -3.39 11.18 8.49
CA ARG A 80 -2.00 11.44 8.10
C ARG A 80 -1.92 11.91 6.64
N LEU A 81 -0.93 12.76 6.34
CA LEU A 81 -0.68 13.23 4.98
C LEU A 81 -0.34 12.05 4.06
N VAL A 82 -0.76 12.15 2.79
CA VAL A 82 -0.51 11.10 1.79
C VAL A 82 1.00 10.92 1.58
N GLU A 83 1.75 12.01 1.60
CA GLU A 83 3.20 12.02 1.37
C GLU A 83 3.96 11.20 2.43
N ASP A 84 3.62 11.38 3.71
CA ASP A 84 4.20 10.62 4.83
C ASP A 84 3.91 9.12 4.72
N ILE A 85 2.68 8.78 4.31
CA ILE A 85 2.30 7.37 4.18
C ILE A 85 2.95 6.74 2.97
N LEU A 86 3.07 7.47 1.86
CA LEU A 86 3.81 7.00 0.70
C LEU A 86 5.29 6.79 1.05
N GLU A 87 5.87 7.64 1.88
CA GLU A 87 7.22 7.45 2.42
C GLU A 87 7.32 6.21 3.32
N GLN A 88 6.33 5.95 4.16
CA GLN A 88 6.27 4.72 4.96
C GLN A 88 6.12 3.46 4.08
N VAL A 89 5.31 3.52 3.02
CA VAL A 89 4.97 2.36 2.16
C VAL A 89 6.04 2.09 1.10
N TYR A 90 6.75 3.12 0.61
CA TYR A 90 7.73 2.99 -0.48
C TYR A 90 9.16 3.39 -0.10
N GLY A 91 9.35 3.98 1.08
CA GLY A 91 10.62 4.53 1.57
C GLY A 91 10.85 5.99 1.19
N GLU A 92 11.75 6.64 1.92
CA GLU A 92 12.16 8.05 1.76
C GLU A 92 12.82 8.32 0.39
N ASN A 93 13.56 7.35 -0.15
CA ASN A 93 14.24 7.51 -1.44
C ASN A 93 13.42 6.93 -2.61
N ARG A 94 12.37 7.64 -3.02
CA ARG A 94 11.52 7.28 -4.18
C ARG A 94 12.19 7.47 -5.56
N ARG A 95 13.45 7.93 -5.59
CA ARG A 95 14.22 8.14 -6.84
C ARG A 95 14.86 6.84 -7.31
N GLY A 96 14.06 5.92 -7.84
CA GLY A 96 14.55 4.66 -8.37
C GLY A 96 13.46 3.65 -8.65
N GLU A 97 13.82 2.38 -8.46
CA GLU A 97 12.88 1.27 -8.46
C GLU A 97 12.30 1.12 -7.05
N VAL A 98 10.99 1.30 -6.90
CA VAL A 98 10.29 1.14 -5.64
C VAL A 98 9.25 0.03 -5.73
N VAL A 99 9.02 -0.68 -4.63
CA VAL A 99 8.03 -1.75 -4.55
C VAL A 99 7.03 -1.41 -3.47
N CYS A 100 5.74 -1.54 -3.76
CA CYS A 100 4.69 -1.33 -2.79
C CYS A 100 4.84 -2.33 -1.62
N TRP A 101 5.01 -1.82 -0.39
CA TRP A 101 5.15 -2.66 0.80
C TRP A 101 3.97 -3.62 0.99
N PHE A 102 2.73 -3.20 0.67
CA PHE A 102 1.56 -4.08 0.75
C PHE A 102 1.65 -5.25 -0.23
N CYS A 103 2.05 -4.99 -1.47
CA CYS A 103 2.27 -6.03 -2.48
C CYS A 103 3.37 -7.00 -2.05
N LYS A 104 4.49 -6.48 -1.53
CA LYS A 104 5.59 -7.28 -1.01
C LYS A 104 5.15 -8.19 0.13
N ASN A 105 4.44 -7.63 1.12
CA ASN A 105 3.93 -8.39 2.27
C ASN A 105 2.91 -9.46 1.87
N ARG A 106 2.05 -9.20 0.87
CA ARG A 106 1.13 -10.20 0.32
C ARG A 106 1.88 -11.36 -0.33
N PHE A 107 2.92 -11.08 -1.09
CA PHE A 107 3.76 -12.10 -1.71
C PHE A 107 4.52 -12.93 -0.66
N GLU A 108 5.17 -12.29 0.30
CA GLU A 108 5.91 -12.98 1.37
C GLU A 108 5.02 -13.87 2.24
N LYS A 109 3.77 -13.48 2.44
CA LYS A 109 2.76 -14.30 3.15
C LYS A 109 2.09 -15.36 2.28
N GLY A 110 2.44 -15.45 0.99
CA GLY A 110 1.87 -16.43 0.07
C GLY A 110 0.42 -16.16 -0.37
N PHE A 111 -0.06 -14.92 -0.24
CA PHE A 111 -1.39 -14.53 -0.77
C PHE A 111 -1.38 -14.31 -2.29
N THR A 112 -0.19 -14.19 -2.89
CA THR A 112 0.00 -14.01 -4.32
C THR A 112 1.18 -14.85 -4.77
N ASP A 113 1.03 -15.59 -5.87
CA ASP A 113 2.10 -16.43 -6.43
C ASP A 113 3.12 -15.63 -7.26
N ALA A 114 2.70 -14.47 -7.78
CA ALA A 114 3.54 -13.62 -8.60
C ALA A 114 4.32 -12.63 -7.73
N PRO A 115 5.63 -12.42 -8.00
CA PRO A 115 6.41 -11.41 -7.31
C PRO A 115 5.84 -10.02 -7.60
N PRO A 116 5.92 -9.09 -6.62
CA PRO A 116 5.38 -7.76 -6.77
C PRO A 116 6.12 -6.99 -7.88
N LYS A 117 5.37 -6.28 -8.71
CA LYS A 117 5.95 -5.44 -9.76
C LYS A 117 6.55 -4.19 -9.13
N ALA A 118 7.78 -3.89 -9.50
CA ALA A 118 8.40 -2.64 -9.11
C ALA A 118 7.98 -1.48 -10.04
N PHE A 119 7.91 -0.30 -9.45
CA PHE A 119 7.60 0.95 -10.12
C PHE A 119 8.89 1.73 -10.37
N ILE A 120 9.05 2.25 -11.58
CA ILE A 120 10.26 2.99 -11.99
C ILE A 120 9.81 4.33 -12.58
N GLY A 121 10.25 5.42 -11.97
CA GLY A 121 9.97 6.78 -12.45
C GLY A 121 8.48 7.15 -12.44
N VAL A 122 7.71 6.58 -11.51
CA VAL A 122 6.29 6.90 -11.31
C VAL A 122 6.12 8.09 -10.38
N THR A 123 5.00 8.77 -10.53
CA THR A 123 4.61 9.90 -9.68
C THR A 123 3.94 9.44 -8.39
N ASP A 124 3.96 10.28 -7.36
CA ASP A 124 3.30 9.99 -6.08
C ASP A 124 1.79 9.74 -6.27
N GLN A 125 1.14 10.42 -7.21
CA GLN A 125 -0.27 10.22 -7.55
C GLN A 125 -0.54 8.82 -8.15
N GLU A 126 0.39 8.27 -8.93
CA GLU A 126 0.28 6.90 -9.46
C GLU A 126 0.50 5.85 -8.37
N LEU A 127 1.41 6.11 -7.42
CA LEU A 127 1.64 5.25 -6.26
C LEU A 127 0.44 5.23 -5.32
N GLU A 128 -0.16 6.40 -5.06
CA GLU A 128 -1.40 6.52 -4.30
C GLU A 128 -2.54 5.77 -5.01
N ALA A 129 -2.73 6.00 -6.31
CA ALA A 129 -3.77 5.32 -7.08
C ALA A 129 -3.63 3.79 -6.98
N HIS A 130 -2.40 3.26 -7.10
CA HIS A 130 -2.15 1.83 -6.91
C HIS A 130 -2.58 1.34 -5.54
N CYS A 131 -2.24 2.07 -4.47
CA CYS A 131 -2.61 1.73 -3.10
C CYS A 131 -4.13 1.76 -2.89
N VAL A 132 -4.82 2.78 -3.41
CA VAL A 132 -6.28 2.89 -3.31
C VAL A 132 -6.97 1.78 -4.09
N GLU A 133 -6.53 1.47 -5.31
CA GLU A 133 -7.17 0.48 -6.17
C GLU A 133 -6.92 -0.97 -5.72
N ASN A 134 -5.72 -1.29 -5.22
CA ASN A 134 -5.31 -2.67 -4.93
C ASN A 134 -5.28 -3.00 -3.43
N HIS A 135 -5.20 -1.97 -2.59
CA HIS A 135 -4.98 -2.09 -1.15
C HIS A 135 -5.87 -1.16 -0.32
N GLU A 136 -7.04 -0.76 -0.83
CA GLU A 136 -7.94 0.24 -0.22
C GLU A 136 -8.07 0.12 1.31
N ILE A 137 -8.35 -1.09 1.81
CA ILE A 137 -8.57 -1.33 3.24
C ILE A 137 -7.28 -1.09 4.04
N ALA A 138 -6.15 -1.64 3.60
CA ALA A 138 -4.87 -1.48 4.27
C ALA A 138 -4.36 -0.03 4.18
N TRP A 139 -4.61 0.62 3.05
CA TRP A 139 -4.31 2.03 2.82
C TRP A 139 -5.09 2.93 3.80
N ASN A 140 -6.41 2.77 3.88
CA ASN A 140 -7.24 3.56 4.80
C ASN A 140 -6.87 3.30 6.27
N GLN A 141 -6.50 2.06 6.62
CA GLN A 141 -6.00 1.74 7.97
C GLN A 141 -4.67 2.44 8.26
N ALA A 142 -3.74 2.46 7.31
CA ALA A 142 -2.48 3.20 7.46
C ALA A 142 -2.73 4.70 7.64
N ARG A 143 -3.66 5.28 6.86
CA ARG A 143 -4.06 6.70 6.99
C ARG A 143 -4.69 7.04 8.34
N ALA A 144 -5.42 6.10 8.92
CA ALA A 144 -6.11 6.27 10.19
C ALA A 144 -5.24 5.89 11.41
N SER A 145 -4.07 5.28 11.20
CA SER A 145 -3.13 4.95 12.27
C SER A 145 -2.32 6.19 12.59
N ILE A 146 -2.85 7.01 13.50
CA ILE A 146 -2.21 8.23 13.99
C ILE A 146 -1.29 7.89 15.15
#